data_AF-A0A957SMJ2-F1
#
_entry.id   AF-A0A957SMJ2-F1
#
_cell.length_a   1.000
_cell.length_b   1.000
_cell.length_c   1.000
_cell.angle_alpha   90.00
_cell.angle_beta   90.00
_cell.angle_gamma   90.00
#
_symmetry.space_group_name_H-M   'P 1'
#
loop_
_entity.id
_entity.type
_entity.pdbx_description
1 polymer ?
#
loop_
_entity_poly.entity_id
_entity_poly.type
_entity_poly.pdbx_seq_one_letter_code
_entity_poly.pdbx_strand_id
1 'polypeptide(L)' 'MSRKQNNIEQNRIAEAVRQACVEAALTAYEDAGMGGLCYEGRWECAVDAMRALNVAAIVEWLESK' A
#
# COMPACT_ATOMS: atom_id res chain seq x y z
N MET A 1 0.35 -0.99 -28.74
CA MET A 1 1.27 -1.65 -27.79
C MET A 1 1.08 -3.15 -27.84
N SER A 2 2.15 -3.95 -27.81
CA SER A 2 2.06 -5.41 -27.76
C SER A 2 1.36 -5.86 -26.47
N ARG A 3 0.54 -6.92 -26.53
CA ARG A 3 -0.15 -7.48 -25.34
C ARG A 3 0.81 -7.80 -24.19
N LYS A 4 2.06 -8.18 -24.51
CA LYS A 4 3.12 -8.40 -23.52
C LYS A 4 3.51 -7.11 -22.78
N GLN A 5 3.57 -5.98 -23.49
CA GLN A 5 3.93 -4.69 -22.89
C GLN A 5 2.86 -4.23 -21.90
N ASN A 6 1.58 -4.44 -22.23
CA ASN A 6 0.48 -4.08 -21.34
C ASN A 6 0.57 -4.89 -20.02
N ASN A 7 0.78 -6.20 -20.10
CA ASN A 7 0.91 -7.03 -18.90
C ASN A 7 2.08 -6.64 -18.00
N ILE A 8 3.22 -6.22 -18.57
CA ILE A 8 4.37 -5.76 -17.78
C ILE A 8 4.02 -4.49 -17.01
N GLU A 9 3.33 -3.55 -17.65
CA GLU A 9 2.92 -2.31 -17.01
C GLU A 9 1.88 -2.53 -15.91
N GLN A 10 0.88 -3.38 -16.17
CA GLN A 10 -0.09 -3.77 -15.15
C GLN A 10 0.58 -4.46 -13.95
N ASN A 11 1.57 -5.32 -14.19
CA ASN A 11 2.34 -5.95 -13.11
C ASN A 11 3.15 -4.92 -12.30
N ARG A 12 3.75 -3.93 -12.96
CA ARG A 12 4.49 -2.84 -12.30
C ARG A 12 3.59 -2.04 -11.38
N ILE A 13 2.39 -1.68 -11.86
CA ILE A 13 1.40 -0.95 -11.07
C ILE A 13 0.91 -1.79 -9.90
N ALA A 14 0.56 -3.06 -10.12
CA ALA A 14 0.09 -3.96 -9.07
C ALA A 14 1.14 -4.13 -7.96
N GLU A 15 2.40 -4.26 -8.33
CA GLU A 15 3.50 -4.40 -7.38
C GLU A 15 3.73 -3.13 -6.56
N ALA A 16 3.62 -1.96 -7.18
CA ALA A 16 3.73 -0.68 -6.49
C ALA A 16 2.57 -0.48 -5.48
N VAL A 17 1.34 -0.83 -5.86
CA VAL A 17 0.18 -0.79 -4.94
C VAL A 17 0.39 -1.78 -3.78
N ARG A 18 0.86 -3.00 -4.07
CA ARG A 18 1.17 -3.99 -3.04
C ARG A 18 2.21 -3.47 -2.05
N GLN A 19 3.28 -2.86 -2.56
CA GLN A 19 4.34 -2.28 -1.73
C GLN A 19 3.80 -1.17 -0.83
N ALA A 20 2.98 -0.24 -1.38
CA ALA A 20 2.36 0.83 -0.61
C ALA A 20 1.47 0.30 0.53
N CYS A 21 0.70 -0.77 0.28
CA CYS A 21 -0.09 -1.45 1.32
C CYS A 21 0.79 -2.00 2.45
N VAL A 22 1.88 -2.69 2.11
CA VAL A 22 2.79 -3.27 3.11
C VAL A 22 3.45 -2.17 3.94
N GLU A 23 3.92 -1.10 3.29
CA GLU A 23 4.54 0.04 3.96
C GLU A 23 3.57 0.73 4.92
N ALA A 24 2.35 1.03 4.47
CA ALA A 24 1.33 1.65 5.32
C ALA A 24 1.00 0.78 6.55
N ALA A 25 0.89 -0.54 6.38
CA ALA A 25 0.63 -1.48 7.47
C ALA A 25 1.77 -1.48 8.50
N LEU A 26 3.02 -1.57 8.03
CA LEU A 26 4.20 -1.61 8.90
C LEU A 26 4.35 -0.31 9.69
N THR A 27 4.26 0.83 9.02
CA THR A 27 4.35 2.15 9.68
C THR A 27 3.27 2.30 10.76
N ALA A 28 2.00 2.01 10.43
CA ALA A 28 0.93 2.16 11.40
C ALA A 28 1.05 1.18 12.58
N TYR A 29 1.52 -0.05 12.35
CA TYR A 29 1.76 -1.02 13.41
C TYR A 29 2.87 -0.57 14.37
N GLU A 30 3.97 -0.04 13.83
CA GLU A 30 5.10 0.49 14.60
C GLU A 30 4.70 1.74 15.39
N ASP A 31 4.03 2.70 14.75
CA ASP A 31 3.53 3.93 15.38
C ASP A 31 2.53 3.63 16.50
N ALA A 32 1.56 2.76 16.26
CA ALA A 32 0.63 2.28 17.28
C ALA A 32 1.35 1.63 18.46
N GLY A 33 2.46 0.94 18.17
CA GLY A 33 3.27 0.30 19.19
C GLY A 33 4.06 1.30 20.04
N MET A 34 4.62 2.33 19.41
CA MET A 34 5.24 3.47 20.12
C MET A 34 4.20 4.23 20.95
N GLY A 35 2.95 4.29 20.49
CA GLY A 35 1.81 4.84 21.22
C GLY A 35 1.30 3.98 22.38
N GLY A 36 1.87 2.79 22.61
CA GLY A 36 1.53 1.93 23.74
C GLY A 36 0.34 0.98 23.51
N LEU A 37 -0.14 0.82 22.27
CA LEU A 37 -1.20 -0.14 21.99
C LEU A 37 -0.71 -1.58 22.14
N CYS A 38 -1.64 -2.47 22.53
CA CYS A 38 -1.44 -3.92 22.53
C CYS A 38 -1.33 -4.45 21.09
N TYR A 39 -0.98 -5.72 20.95
CA TYR A 39 -0.77 -6.35 19.63
C TYR A 39 -2.01 -6.28 18.73
N GLU A 40 -3.20 -6.50 19.30
CA GLU A 40 -4.47 -6.40 18.58
C GLU A 40 -4.76 -4.97 18.12
N GLY A 41 -4.55 -3.98 18.99
CA GLY A 41 -4.73 -2.57 18.65
C GLY A 41 -3.77 -2.11 17.55
N ARG A 42 -2.50 -2.58 17.58
CA ARG A 42 -1.55 -2.33 16.48
C ARG A 42 -1.99 -2.96 15.16
N TRP A 43 -2.54 -4.18 15.22
CA TRP A 43 -3.06 -4.88 14.06
C TRP A 43 -4.26 -4.13 13.44
N GLU A 44 -5.20 -3.64 14.26
CA GLU A 44 -6.31 -2.82 13.80
C GLU A 44 -5.81 -1.57 13.08
N CYS A 45 -4.86 -0.83 13.67
CA CYS A 45 -4.25 0.34 13.02
C CYS A 45 -3.58 -0.01 11.69
N ALA A 46 -2.86 -1.14 11.61
CA ALA A 46 -2.22 -1.59 10.37
C ALA A 46 -3.25 -1.87 9.25
N VAL A 47 -4.34 -2.55 9.58
CA VAL A 47 -5.42 -2.85 8.63
C VAL A 47 -6.14 -1.58 8.19
N ASP A 48 -6.41 -0.66 9.12
CA ASP A 48 -7.07 0.60 8.79
C ASP A 48 -6.18 1.50 7.92
N ALA A 49 -4.88 1.52 8.16
CA ALA A 49 -3.93 2.22 7.30
C ALA A 49 -3.92 1.67 5.86
N MET A 50 -3.94 0.33 5.70
CA MET A 50 -4.09 -0.28 4.38
C MET A 50 -5.40 0.09 3.69
N ARG A 51 -6.51 0.15 4.44
CA ARG A 51 -7.83 0.53 3.91
C ARG A 51 -7.92 2.01 3.53
N ALA A 52 -7.17 2.86 4.22
CA ALA A 52 -7.15 4.30 3.99
C ALA A 52 -6.26 4.72 2.81
N LEU A 53 -5.44 3.82 2.26
CA LEU A 53 -4.60 4.10 1.09
C LEU A 53 -5.44 4.54 -0.11
N ASN A 54 -5.07 5.70 -0.66
CA ASN A 54 -5.64 6.18 -1.93
C ASN A 54 -4.95 5.48 -3.11
N VAL A 55 -5.42 4.29 -3.44
CA VAL A 55 -4.90 3.49 -4.56
C VAL A 55 -5.01 4.24 -5.90
N ALA A 56 -6.09 4.99 -6.12
CA ALA A 56 -6.28 5.74 -7.36
C ALA A 56 -5.15 6.78 -7.56
N ALA A 57 -4.79 7.53 -6.52
CA ALA A 57 -3.70 8.48 -6.58
C ALA A 57 -2.33 7.82 -6.87
N ILE A 58 -2.09 6.61 -6.36
CA ILE A 58 -0.86 5.84 -6.64
C ILE A 58 -0.81 5.44 -8.12
N VAL A 59 -1.91 4.93 -8.65
CA VAL A 59 -2.02 4.53 -10.06
C VAL A 59 -1.83 5.75 -10.97
N GLU A 60 -2.57 6.84 -10.72
CA GLU A 60 -2.46 8.09 -11.48
C GLU A 60 -1.01 8.64 -11.47
N TRP A 61 -0.35 8.60 -10.32
CA TRP A 61 1.06 9.03 -10.22
C TRP A 61 1.99 8.16 -11.06
N LEU A 62 1.81 6.84 -11.05
CA LEU A 62 2.61 5.90 -11.83
C LEU A 62 2.38 6.01 -13.34
N GLU A 63 1.16 6.34 -13.75
CA GLU A 63 0.79 6.56 -15.16
C GLU A 63 1.26 7.92 -15.68
N SER A 64 1.42 8.92 -14.79
CA SER A 64 1.92 10.26 -15.14
C SER A 64 3.44 10.35 -15.32
N LYS A 65 4.15 9.26 -15.02
CA LYS A 65 5.61 9.13 -15.13
C LYS A 65 6.01 8.30 -16.35
#